data_AF-A0A445LIQ2-F1
#
_entry.id   AF-A0A445LIQ2-F1
#
_cell.length_a   1.000
_cell.length_b   1.000
_cell.length_c   1.000
_cell.angle_alpha   90.00
_cell.angle_beta   90.00
_cell.angle_gamma   90.00
#
_symmetry.space_group_name_H-M   'P 1'
#
loop_
_entity.id
_entity.type
_entity.pdbx_description
1 polymer ?
#
loop_
_entity_poly.entity_id
_entity_poly.type
_entity_poly.pdbx_seq_one_letter_code
_entity_poly.pdbx_strand_id
1 'polypeptide(L)'
;MNFDYGFTGNVSWPKTRNRWFPERNHLTYGFDPASHIQPNMKKIFRDAFKRWAQATTGVFSLSFIILQPGSNVTTGDIRLKGAMLWLLPSENESLSWEDGVLDLESAAMHLLGLDHSNKEGSVMYPNVLPWQQRKVELSVSDM
;
A
#
# COMPACT_ATOMS: atom_id res chain seq x y z
N MET A 1 3.68 18.36 -5.70
CA MET A 1 4.82 17.81 -6.45
C MET A 1 4.25 16.92 -7.54
N ASN A 2 4.56 17.20 -8.81
CA ASN A 2 4.19 16.31 -9.90
C ASN A 2 5.30 15.29 -10.07
N PHE A 3 4.94 14.05 -9.86
CA PHE A 3 5.84 12.92 -9.85
C PHE A 3 5.48 12.07 -11.06
N ASP A 4 6.15 12.35 -12.18
CA ASP A 4 5.99 11.61 -13.42
C ASP A 4 6.97 10.41 -13.39
N TYR A 5 6.44 9.22 -13.09
CA TYR A 5 7.26 8.03 -12.83
C TYR A 5 6.86 6.90 -13.78
N GLY A 6 7.70 6.68 -14.80
CA GLY A 6 7.55 5.60 -15.77
C GLY A 6 7.90 4.22 -15.23
N PHE A 7 7.11 3.21 -15.60
CA PHE A 7 7.22 1.80 -15.18
C PHE A 7 8.30 1.00 -15.94
N THR A 8 9.42 1.61 -16.34
CA THR A 8 10.40 0.94 -17.22
C THR A 8 11.50 0.16 -16.49
N GLY A 9 11.31 -0.20 -15.21
CA GLY A 9 12.25 -1.04 -14.48
C GLY A 9 11.67 -1.72 -13.24
N ASN A 10 12.32 -2.80 -12.80
CA ASN A 10 12.09 -3.46 -11.50
C ASN A 10 12.59 -2.56 -10.34
N VAL A 11 12.01 -1.36 -10.23
CA VAL A 11 12.28 -0.39 -9.17
C VAL A 11 11.01 -0.20 -8.37
N SER A 12 11.08 -0.53 -7.09
CA SER A 12 10.03 -0.32 -6.09
C SER A 12 10.25 1.02 -5.37
N TRP A 13 9.15 1.68 -5.03
CA TRP A 13 9.12 3.08 -4.59
C TRP A 13 8.27 3.25 -3.31
N PRO A 14 8.70 4.14 -2.39
CA PRO A 14 9.74 5.14 -2.59
C PRO A 14 11.13 4.60 -2.23
N LYS A 15 12.19 5.18 -2.81
CA LYS A 15 13.57 4.75 -2.56
C LYS A 15 13.91 4.95 -1.08
N THR A 16 14.72 4.03 -0.54
CA THR A 16 15.26 4.10 0.82
C THR A 16 15.74 5.52 1.16
N ARG A 17 15.30 6.06 2.31
CA ARG A 17 15.44 7.45 2.83
C ARG A 17 14.42 8.49 2.34
N ASN A 18 13.60 8.21 1.34
CA ASN A 18 12.56 9.13 0.88
C ASN A 18 11.19 8.58 1.27
N ARG A 19 10.70 8.88 2.48
CA ARG A 19 9.27 8.69 2.80
C ARG A 19 8.44 9.51 1.81
N TRP A 20 7.25 9.04 1.41
CA TRP A 20 6.37 9.83 0.54
C TRP A 20 6.09 11.24 1.11
N PHE A 21 6.12 11.37 2.45
CA PHE A 21 5.89 12.63 3.15
C PHE A 21 6.80 12.75 4.39
N PRO A 22 8.09 13.13 4.22
CA PRO A 22 9.07 13.10 5.30
C PRO A 22 8.78 14.09 6.44
N GLU A 23 8.01 15.15 6.15
CA GLU A 23 7.62 16.20 7.09
C GLU A 23 6.17 16.08 7.58
N ARG A 24 5.43 15.04 7.18
CA ARG A 24 4.02 14.87 7.57
C ARG A 24 3.79 13.63 8.39
N ASN A 25 3.37 13.87 9.62
CA ASN A 25 2.98 12.86 10.59
C ASN A 25 1.46 12.62 10.55
N HIS A 26 0.74 13.40 9.73
CA HIS A 26 -0.69 13.24 9.53
C HIS A 26 -0.97 12.96 8.06
N LEU A 27 -1.30 11.72 7.75
CA LEU A 27 -1.66 11.31 6.38
C LEU A 27 -3.15 11.14 6.28
N THR A 28 -3.67 11.53 5.12
CA THR A 28 -5.06 11.39 4.77
C THR A 28 -5.14 10.68 3.44
N TYR A 29 -6.09 9.77 3.31
CA TYR A 29 -6.29 9.04 2.07
C TYR A 29 -7.77 9.04 1.70
N GLY A 30 -8.03 8.91 0.40
CA GLY A 30 -9.34 8.76 -0.18
C GLY A 30 -9.29 7.81 -1.37
N PHE A 31 -10.45 7.30 -1.76
CA PHE A 31 -10.59 6.55 -3.00
C PHE A 31 -11.17 7.47 -4.06
N ASP A 32 -10.52 7.53 -5.22
CA ASP A 32 -11.04 8.23 -6.38
C ASP A 32 -12.42 7.66 -6.76
N PRO A 33 -13.49 8.47 -6.76
CA PRO A 33 -14.83 8.03 -7.16
C PRO A 33 -14.87 7.43 -8.57
N ALA A 34 -14.05 7.92 -9.51
CA ALA A 34 -14.01 7.43 -10.89
C ALA A 34 -13.37 6.04 -11.02
N SER A 35 -12.62 5.59 -10.01
CA SER A 35 -11.98 4.27 -10.02
C SER A 35 -12.92 3.12 -9.67
N HIS A 36 -14.20 3.40 -9.32
CA HIS A 36 -15.24 2.40 -9.04
C HIS A 36 -14.83 1.27 -8.06
N ILE A 37 -13.94 1.55 -7.12
CA ILE A 37 -13.41 0.55 -6.18
C ILE A 37 -14.54 0.03 -5.29
N GLN A 38 -14.66 -1.31 -5.22
CA GLN A 38 -15.71 -2.00 -4.48
C GLN A 38 -15.62 -1.77 -2.96
N PRO A 39 -16.74 -1.80 -2.21
CA PRO A 39 -16.73 -1.57 -0.76
C PRO A 39 -15.86 -2.54 0.06
N ASN A 40 -15.82 -3.81 -0.32
CA ASN A 40 -14.97 -4.85 0.30
C ASN A 40 -13.47 -4.54 0.11
N MET A 41 -13.05 -4.13 -1.10
CA MET A 41 -11.69 -3.69 -1.38
C MET A 41 -11.34 -2.45 -0.55
N LYS A 42 -12.24 -1.45 -0.52
CA LYS A 42 -12.05 -0.24 0.31
C LYS A 42 -11.81 -0.60 1.77
N LYS A 43 -12.58 -1.56 2.32
CA LYS A 43 -12.44 -2.03 3.70
C LYS A 43 -11.03 -2.57 3.98
N ILE A 44 -10.45 -3.35 3.08
CA ILE A 44 -9.09 -3.90 3.22
C ILE A 44 -8.05 -2.79 3.40
N PHE A 45 -8.09 -1.75 2.57
CA PHE A 45 -7.22 -0.59 2.73
C PHE A 45 -7.47 0.14 4.05
N ARG A 46 -8.73 0.32 4.45
CA ARG A 46 -9.05 0.96 5.75
C ARG A 46 -8.43 0.20 6.92
N ASP A 47 -8.53 -1.13 6.89
CA ASP A 47 -8.04 -2.00 7.95
C ASP A 47 -6.51 -2.07 7.96
N ALA A 48 -5.86 -2.10 6.79
CA ALA A 48 -4.40 -2.01 6.67
C ALA A 48 -3.87 -0.70 7.27
N PHE A 49 -4.43 0.44 6.87
CA PHE A 49 -4.05 1.74 7.42
C PHE A 49 -4.33 1.85 8.92
N LYS A 50 -5.44 1.30 9.40
CA LYS A 50 -5.72 1.25 10.85
C LYS A 50 -4.65 0.47 11.62
N ARG A 51 -4.22 -0.69 11.12
CA ARG A 51 -3.13 -1.49 11.75
C ARG A 51 -1.85 -0.69 11.85
N TRP A 52 -1.47 -0.01 10.77
CA TRP A 52 -0.31 0.86 10.78
C TRP A 52 -0.42 2.04 11.75
N ALA A 53 -1.57 2.71 11.81
CA ALA A 53 -1.78 3.80 12.77
C ALA A 53 -1.62 3.32 14.23
N GLN A 54 -2.08 2.10 14.53
CA GLN A 54 -1.90 1.49 15.85
C GLN A 54 -0.44 1.08 16.11
N ALA A 55 0.23 0.51 15.12
CA ALA A 55 1.63 0.10 15.21
C ALA A 55 2.60 1.28 15.36
N THR A 56 2.26 2.43 14.78
CA THR A 56 3.11 3.63 14.73
C THR A 56 2.66 4.71 15.70
N THR A 57 1.91 4.35 16.75
CA THR A 57 1.35 5.31 17.73
C THR A 57 2.45 6.25 18.26
N GLY A 58 2.38 7.53 17.87
CA GLY A 58 3.39 8.56 18.18
C GLY A 58 4.15 9.13 16.96
N VAL A 59 4.12 8.44 15.82
CA VAL A 59 4.79 8.85 14.57
C VAL A 59 3.78 9.23 13.47
N PHE A 60 2.66 8.52 13.37
CA PHE A 60 1.62 8.81 12.37
C PHE A 60 0.20 8.87 12.97
N SER A 61 -0.56 9.89 12.57
CA SER A 61 -2.00 10.00 12.74
C SER A 61 -2.67 9.87 11.36
N LEU A 62 -3.63 8.96 11.22
CA LEU A 62 -4.35 8.77 9.96
C LEU A 62 -5.77 9.32 10.09
N SER A 63 -6.15 10.22 9.18
CA SER A 63 -7.54 10.67 9.04
C SER A 63 -8.11 10.29 7.68
N PHE A 64 -9.40 9.99 7.65
CA PHE A 64 -10.09 9.55 6.45
C PHE A 64 -10.73 10.77 5.78
N ILE A 65 -10.33 11.11 4.55
CA ILE A 65 -10.94 12.22 3.79
C ILE A 65 -11.24 11.75 2.38
N ILE A 66 -12.44 12.03 1.89
CA ILE A 66 -12.77 11.82 0.48
C ILE A 66 -12.08 12.93 -0.32
N LEU A 67 -11.36 12.54 -1.38
CA LEU A 67 -10.59 13.45 -2.22
C LEU A 67 -11.51 14.59 -2.72
N GLN A 68 -11.17 15.84 -2.38
CA GLN A 68 -11.84 17.02 -2.92
C GLN A 68 -11.08 17.50 -4.16
N PRO A 69 -11.71 17.52 -5.35
CA PRO A 69 -11.09 18.09 -6.55
C PRO A 69 -10.75 19.58 -6.31
N GLY A 70 -9.52 20.00 -6.63
CA GLY A 70 -9.09 21.41 -6.52
C GLY A 70 -8.35 21.80 -5.23
N SER A 71 -7.97 20.83 -4.40
CA SER A 71 -7.15 21.05 -3.20
C SER A 71 -5.69 21.41 -3.53
N ASN A 72 -5.12 22.40 -2.82
CA ASN A 72 -3.69 22.76 -2.90
C ASN A 72 -2.77 21.83 -2.05
N VAL A 73 -3.27 20.68 -1.62
CA VAL A 73 -2.50 19.73 -0.80
C VAL A 73 -1.63 18.85 -1.70
N THR A 74 -0.40 18.57 -1.27
CA THR A 74 0.46 17.58 -1.95
C THR A 74 -0.19 16.20 -1.87
N THR A 75 -0.64 15.69 -3.01
CA THR A 75 -1.22 14.35 -3.16
C THR A 75 -0.18 13.40 -3.75
N GLY A 76 -0.14 12.17 -3.24
CA GLY A 76 0.51 11.04 -3.89
C GLY A 76 -0.55 10.06 -4.37
N ASP A 77 -0.41 9.59 -5.62
CA ASP A 77 -1.32 8.62 -6.20
C ASP A 77 -0.73 7.21 -6.07
N ILE A 78 -1.51 6.30 -5.49
CA ILE A 78 -1.21 4.87 -5.53
C ILE A 78 -2.12 4.23 -6.57
N ARG A 79 -1.52 3.45 -7.47
CA ARG A 79 -2.24 2.74 -8.53
C ARG A 79 -2.00 1.25 -8.40
N LEU A 80 -3.09 0.49 -8.42
CA LEU A 80 -3.03 -0.96 -8.60
C LEU A 80 -3.03 -1.27 -10.10
N LYS A 81 -2.22 -2.25 -10.51
CA LYS A 81 -2.24 -2.72 -11.90
C LYS A 81 -3.54 -3.47 -12.16
N GLY A 82 -4.36 -2.97 -13.07
CA GLY A 82 -5.67 -3.57 -13.41
C GLY A 82 -5.59 -4.92 -14.11
N ALA A 83 -4.43 -5.28 -14.68
CA ALA A 83 -4.20 -6.59 -15.28
C ALA A 83 -3.84 -7.68 -14.26
N MET A 84 -3.69 -7.35 -12.97
CA MET A 84 -3.50 -8.31 -11.91
C MET A 84 -4.85 -8.68 -11.28
N LEU A 85 -5.00 -9.94 -10.87
CA LEU A 85 -6.11 -10.38 -10.05
C LEU A 85 -5.77 -10.09 -8.58
N TRP A 86 -6.57 -9.23 -7.96
CA TRP A 86 -6.39 -8.82 -6.57
C TRP A 86 -7.26 -9.67 -5.66
N LEU A 87 -6.69 -10.76 -5.16
CA LEU A 87 -7.40 -11.71 -4.31
C LEU A 87 -7.74 -11.07 -2.96
N LEU A 88 -9.01 -11.16 -2.58
CA LEU A 88 -9.52 -10.69 -1.30
C LEU A 88 -9.27 -11.76 -0.22
N PRO A 89 -9.07 -11.35 1.05
CA PRO A 89 -8.92 -12.30 2.15
C PRO A 89 -10.12 -13.25 2.34
N SER A 90 -11.30 -12.84 1.86
CA SER A 90 -12.54 -13.64 1.90
C SER A 90 -12.65 -14.67 0.79
N GLU A 91 -11.81 -14.59 -0.24
CA GLU A 91 -11.83 -15.50 -1.38
C GLU A 91 -10.98 -16.73 -1.09
N ASN A 92 -11.45 -17.89 -1.53
CA ASN A 92 -10.82 -19.19 -1.30
C ASN A 92 -10.11 -19.67 -2.57
N GLU A 93 -9.28 -18.80 -3.14
CA GLU A 93 -8.42 -19.14 -4.28
C GLU A 93 -6.96 -19.13 -3.84
N SER A 94 -6.12 -19.82 -4.61
CA SER A 94 -4.69 -19.83 -4.38
C SER A 94 -4.04 -18.61 -5.04
N LEU A 95 -3.06 -18.03 -4.36
CA LEU A 95 -2.20 -17.02 -4.96
C LEU A 95 -1.38 -17.69 -6.09
N SER A 96 -1.13 -16.97 -7.17
CA SER A 96 -0.27 -17.40 -8.28
C SER A 96 0.46 -16.19 -8.86
N TRP A 97 1.76 -16.07 -8.65
CA TRP A 97 2.51 -14.90 -9.09
C TRP A 97 2.72 -14.92 -10.60
N GLU A 98 2.82 -16.12 -11.18
CA GLU A 98 2.94 -16.37 -12.62
C GLU A 98 1.67 -15.97 -13.35
N ASP A 99 0.51 -16.26 -12.76
CA ASP A 99 -0.81 -15.90 -13.31
C ASP A 99 -1.28 -14.51 -12.89
N GLY A 100 -0.47 -13.77 -12.13
CA GLY A 100 -0.80 -12.40 -11.68
C GLY A 100 -1.88 -12.32 -10.60
N VAL A 101 -2.09 -13.39 -9.83
CA VAL A 101 -3.00 -13.45 -8.68
C VAL A 101 -2.24 -13.09 -7.41
N LEU A 102 -2.50 -11.88 -6.90
CA LEU A 102 -1.80 -11.25 -5.78
C LEU A 102 -2.76 -10.95 -4.63
N ASP A 103 -2.24 -11.05 -3.41
CA ASP A 103 -2.99 -10.77 -2.19
C ASP A 103 -3.19 -9.25 -2.01
N LEU A 104 -4.44 -8.80 -2.05
CA LEU A 104 -4.77 -7.36 -1.95
C LEU A 104 -4.42 -6.79 -0.59
N GLU A 105 -4.56 -7.58 0.47
CA GLU A 105 -4.26 -7.16 1.83
C GLU A 105 -2.76 -6.91 2.03
N SER A 106 -1.91 -7.81 1.53
CA SER A 106 -0.46 -7.66 1.56
C SER A 106 -0.02 -6.42 0.78
N ALA A 107 -0.62 -6.16 -0.39
CA ALA A 107 -0.37 -4.93 -1.12
C ALA A 107 -0.81 -3.70 -0.30
N ALA A 108 -2.02 -3.70 0.25
CA ALA A 108 -2.51 -2.61 1.09
C ALA A 108 -1.61 -2.34 2.31
N MET A 109 -1.06 -3.39 2.91
CA MET A 109 -0.12 -3.29 4.02
C MET A 109 1.23 -2.70 3.59
N HIS A 110 1.70 -2.92 2.36
CA HIS A 110 2.95 -2.33 1.85
C HIS A 110 2.85 -0.82 1.54
N LEU A 111 1.65 -0.30 1.29
CA LEU A 111 1.43 1.02 0.68
C LEU A 111 1.77 2.24 1.52
N LEU A 112 2.00 2.12 2.82
CA LEU A 112 2.37 3.30 3.61
C LEU A 112 3.78 3.82 3.30
N GLY A 113 4.53 3.12 2.44
CA GLY A 113 5.76 3.63 1.84
C GLY A 113 6.76 4.11 2.89
N LEU A 114 6.89 3.26 3.92
CA LEU A 114 8.08 3.21 4.76
C LEU A 114 9.26 2.66 3.92
N ASP A 115 10.46 2.69 4.50
CA ASP A 115 11.62 2.12 3.83
C ASP A 115 11.43 0.60 3.65
N HIS A 116 11.90 0.06 2.52
CA HIS A 116 11.86 -1.36 2.28
C HIS A 116 12.69 -2.13 3.29
N SER A 117 12.18 -3.29 3.69
CA SER A 117 12.95 -4.28 4.42
C SER A 117 13.73 -5.19 3.47
N ASN A 118 14.88 -5.66 3.95
CA ASN A 118 15.62 -6.76 3.32
C ASN A 118 15.23 -8.14 3.88
N LYS A 119 14.24 -8.22 4.78
CA LYS A 119 13.73 -9.46 5.39
C LYS A 119 12.54 -9.97 4.60
N GLU A 120 12.64 -11.16 4.01
CA GLU A 120 11.60 -11.70 3.13
C GLU A 120 10.20 -11.77 3.74
N GLY A 121 10.10 -12.01 5.05
CA GLY A 121 8.85 -12.07 5.80
C GLY A 121 8.25 -10.71 6.21
N SER A 122 8.96 -9.60 5.98
CA SER A 122 8.46 -8.26 6.32
C SER A 122 7.43 -7.78 5.29
N VAL A 123 6.42 -7.07 5.77
CA VAL A 123 5.43 -6.36 4.94
C VAL A 123 6.12 -5.40 3.98
N MET A 124 7.19 -4.76 4.42
CA MET A 124 7.99 -3.82 3.63
C MET A 124 8.99 -4.52 2.69
N TYR A 125 9.00 -5.85 2.58
CA TYR A 125 9.85 -6.52 1.61
C TYR A 125 9.32 -6.31 0.17
N PRO A 126 10.14 -5.75 -0.73
CA PRO A 126 9.65 -5.19 -2.00
C PRO A 126 9.27 -6.22 -3.06
N ASN A 127 9.71 -7.47 -2.93
CA ASN A 127 9.48 -8.49 -3.97
C ASN A 127 8.35 -9.44 -3.58
N VAL A 128 7.50 -9.74 -4.57
CA VAL A 128 6.62 -10.91 -4.52
C VAL A 128 7.49 -12.14 -4.77
N LEU A 129 7.48 -13.06 -3.81
CA LEU A 129 8.29 -14.27 -3.85
C LEU A 129 7.48 -15.42 -4.46
N PRO A 130 8.12 -16.43 -5.10
CA PRO A 130 7.41 -17.54 -5.74
C PRO A 130 6.48 -18.34 -4.81
N TRP A 131 6.81 -18.42 -3.53
CA TRP A 131 6.01 -19.09 -2.50
C TRP A 131 4.89 -18.21 -1.91
N GLN A 132 4.75 -16.97 -2.38
CA GLN A 132 3.60 -16.08 -2.15
C GLN A 132 3.08 -16.04 -0.72
N GLN A 133 4.00 -15.86 0.23
CA GLN A 133 3.63 -15.60 1.62
C GLN A 133 2.73 -14.36 1.70
N ARG A 134 1.57 -14.50 2.36
CA ARG A 134 0.77 -13.34 2.77
C ARG A 134 1.57 -12.54 3.80
N LYS A 135 1.73 -11.25 3.55
CA LYS A 135 2.50 -10.31 4.36
C LYS A 135 1.57 -9.27 4.95
N VAL A 136 0.88 -9.68 6.01
CA VAL A 136 -0.18 -8.88 6.66
C VAL A 136 0.12 -8.56 8.12
N GLU A 137 1.12 -9.22 8.69
CA GLU A 137 1.55 -9.07 10.08
C GLU A 137 2.78 -8.16 10.14
N LEU A 138 2.69 -7.09 10.94
CA LEU A 138 3.78 -6.15 11.15
C LEU A 138 4.85 -6.75 12.07
N SER A 139 6.11 -6.42 11.78
CA SER A 139 7.28 -6.85 12.52
C SER A 139 8.18 -5.67 12.91
N VAL A 140 9.20 -5.91 13.72
CA VAL A 140 10.22 -4.91 14.06
C VAL A 140 10.94 -4.39 12.80
N SER A 141 11.01 -5.19 11.73
CA SER A 141 11.64 -4.77 10.49
C SER A 141 10.80 -3.81 9.65
N ASP A 142 9.53 -3.60 10.02
CA ASP A 142 8.59 -2.73 9.32
C ASP A 142 8.48 -1.33 9.96
N MET A 143 9.18 -1.10 11.08
CA MET A 143 9.12 0.12 11.89
C MET A 143 10.32 1.05 11.64
#